data_AF-A0AAE1Y5C9-F1
#
_entry.id   AF-A0AAE1Y5C9-F1
#
_cell.length_a   1.000
_cell.length_b   1.000
_cell.length_c   1.000
_cell.angle_alpha   90.00
_cell.angle_beta   90.00
_cell.angle_gamma   90.00
#
_symmetry.space_group_name_H-M   'P 1'
#
loop_
_entity.id
_entity.type
_entity.pdbx_description
1 polymer ?
#
loop_
_entity_poly.entity_id
_entity_poly.type
_entity_poly.pdbx_seq_one_letter_code
_entity_poly.pdbx_strand_id
1 'polypeptide(L)'
;MTRSNPSPNEKAVTKACWNYVPKPPPSPPSQQKHLYTPIWTPAHDQCFIDALWDKAMDGTFTGDSVSSYEAVKQATEIVNLVMKEAFSVDANYNRYIKLRERFETFSFLISCPEVNWDRWENILHAPEEFWEDVYERFPIAKAYEHAGEPNFTALRVIDVDEIVDLSSGSE
;
A
#
# COMPACT_ATOMS: atom_id res chain seq x y z
N MET A 1 34.97 -21.71 -21.66
CA MET A 1 33.83 -21.37 -20.80
C MET A 1 32.73 -20.80 -21.69
N THR A 2 31.83 -21.64 -22.19
CA THR A 2 30.73 -21.24 -23.07
C THR A 2 29.60 -20.64 -22.24
N ARG A 3 29.33 -19.34 -22.40
CA ARG A 3 28.11 -18.70 -21.89
C ARG A 3 26.94 -19.17 -22.77
N SER A 4 26.13 -20.08 -22.24
CA SER A 4 24.88 -20.47 -22.89
C SER A 4 23.88 -19.32 -22.78
N ASN A 5 23.32 -18.89 -23.92
CA ASN A 5 22.22 -17.93 -23.92
C ASN A 5 20.93 -18.61 -23.43
N PRO A 6 20.15 -17.96 -22.55
CA PRO A 6 18.93 -18.54 -22.01
C PRO A 6 17.85 -18.72 -23.09
N SER A 7 17.10 -19.81 -22.94
CA SER A 7 16.06 -20.26 -23.86
C SER A 7 14.89 -19.26 -23.95
N PRO A 8 14.18 -19.16 -25.09
CA PRO A 8 12.98 -18.32 -25.23
C PRO A 8 11.93 -18.54 -24.13
N ASN A 9 11.91 -19.73 -23.53
CA ASN A 9 10.98 -20.09 -22.46
C ASN A 9 11.36 -19.45 -21.11
N GLU A 10 12.65 -19.27 -20.82
CA GLU A 10 13.13 -18.58 -19.59
C GLU A 10 12.84 -17.08 -19.64
N LYS A 11 12.88 -16.47 -20.83
CA LYS A 11 12.49 -15.05 -21.04
C LYS A 11 10.99 -14.81 -20.88
N ALA A 12 10.16 -15.83 -21.15
CA ALA A 12 8.71 -15.75 -20.97
C ALA A 12 8.31 -15.90 -19.50
N VAL A 13 8.97 -16.78 -18.76
CA VAL A 13 8.75 -16.95 -17.32
C VAL A 13 9.14 -15.70 -16.54
N THR A 14 10.26 -15.06 -16.88
CA THR A 14 10.68 -13.82 -16.20
C THR A 14 9.75 -12.65 -16.51
N LYS A 15 9.19 -12.52 -17.72
CA LYS A 15 8.22 -11.46 -18.04
C LYS A 15 6.85 -11.68 -17.39
N ALA A 16 6.46 -12.93 -17.11
CA ALA A 16 5.19 -13.25 -16.45
C ALA A 16 5.19 -12.92 -14.95
N CYS A 17 6.34 -13.02 -14.28
CA CYS A 17 6.47 -12.69 -12.85
C CYS A 17 6.26 -11.19 -12.55
N TRP A 18 6.55 -10.29 -13.49
CA TRP A 18 6.30 -8.84 -13.33
C TRP A 18 4.83 -8.44 -13.56
N ASN A 19 4.04 -9.30 -14.19
CA ASN A 19 2.63 -9.02 -14.49
C ASN A 19 1.65 -9.65 -13.50
N TYR A 20 2.14 -10.47 -12.57
CA TYR A 20 1.32 -11.05 -11.51
C TYR A 20 1.32 -10.11 -10.31
N VAL A 21 0.31 -9.25 -10.24
CA VAL A 21 -0.05 -8.59 -9.00
C VAL A 21 -0.98 -9.56 -8.25
N PRO A 22 -0.58 -10.14 -7.11
CA PRO A 22 -1.48 -10.91 -6.28
C PRO A 22 -2.67 -10.01 -5.95
N LYS A 23 -3.89 -10.42 -6.33
CA LYS A 23 -5.07 -9.70 -5.86
C LYS A 23 -5.10 -9.86 -4.34
N PRO A 24 -5.15 -8.76 -3.57
CA PRO A 24 -5.35 -8.89 -2.13
C PRO A 24 -6.64 -9.68 -1.89
N PRO A 25 -6.70 -10.49 -0.83
CA PRO A 25 -7.93 -11.20 -0.47
C PRO A 25 -9.08 -10.18 -0.43
N PRO A 26 -10.27 -10.53 -0.94
CA PRO A 26 -11.40 -9.62 -0.94
C PRO A 26 -11.66 -9.19 0.50
N SER A 27 -11.47 -7.90 0.76
CA SER A 27 -11.78 -7.27 2.03
C SER A 27 -13.23 -7.55 2.39
N PRO A 28 -13.56 -7.86 3.66
CA PRO A 28 -14.95 -8.05 4.07
C PRO A 28 -15.81 -6.86 3.65
N PRO A 29 -17.11 -7.05 3.34
CA PRO A 29 -17.99 -5.96 2.91
C PRO A 29 -18.01 -4.77 3.88
N SER A 30 -17.81 -5.02 5.18
CA SER A 30 -17.67 -4.00 6.22
C SER A 30 -16.38 -3.19 6.12
N GLN A 31 -15.26 -3.78 5.67
CA GLN A 31 -13.99 -3.07 5.49
C GLN A 31 -14.02 -2.20 4.22
N GLN A 32 -14.65 -2.67 3.15
CA GLN A 32 -14.67 -1.96 1.87
C GLN A 32 -15.27 -0.55 1.97
N LYS A 33 -16.38 -0.39 2.70
CA LYS A 33 -17.04 0.91 2.90
C LYS A 33 -16.18 1.93 3.67
N HIS A 34 -15.16 1.48 4.40
CA HIS A 34 -14.27 2.36 5.17
C HIS A 34 -13.01 2.75 4.38
N LEU A 35 -12.53 1.87 3.50
CA LEU A 35 -11.27 2.07 2.77
C LEU A 35 -11.46 2.65 1.36
N TYR A 36 -12.62 2.40 0.74
CA TYR A 36 -12.83 2.63 -0.69
C TYR A 36 -14.08 3.48 -0.97
N THR A 37 -14.12 4.06 -2.16
CA THR A 37 -15.30 4.72 -2.73
C THR A 37 -15.57 4.14 -4.12
N PRO A 38 -16.71 4.47 -4.78
CA PRO A 38 -16.93 4.05 -6.17
C PRO A 38 -15.84 4.52 -7.14
N ILE A 39 -15.11 5.57 -6.77
CA ILE A 39 -13.98 6.11 -7.54
C ILE A 39 -12.68 5.41 -7.11
N TRP A 40 -12.40 5.38 -5.80
CA TRP A 40 -11.17 4.81 -5.27
C TRP A 40 -11.35 3.34 -4.92
N THR A 41 -11.04 2.47 -5.87
CA THR A 41 -11.11 1.01 -5.71
C THR A 41 -9.73 0.42 -5.32
N PRO A 42 -9.64 -0.86 -4.90
CA PRO A 42 -8.36 -1.52 -4.65
C PRO A 42 -7.37 -1.44 -5.82
N ALA A 43 -7.87 -1.54 -7.07
CA ALA A 43 -7.04 -1.39 -8.26
C ALA A 43 -6.40 0.02 -8.42
N HIS A 44 -7.14 1.08 -8.07
CA HIS A 44 -6.62 2.45 -8.09
C HIS A 44 -5.52 2.62 -7.05
N ASP A 45 -5.74 2.11 -5.84
CA ASP A 45 -4.73 2.14 -4.78
C ASP A 45 -3.47 1.42 -5.18
N GLN A 46 -3.59 0.21 -5.73
CA GLN A 46 -2.42 -0.56 -6.14
C GLN A 46 -1.63 0.19 -7.22
N CYS A 47 -2.31 0.68 -8.26
CA CYS A 47 -1.66 1.46 -9.31
C CYS A 47 -0.95 2.70 -8.75
N PHE A 48 -1.57 3.39 -7.78
CA PHE A 48 -1.01 4.58 -7.17
C PHE A 48 0.16 4.27 -6.25
N ILE A 49 0.07 3.21 -5.44
CA ILE A 49 1.15 2.73 -4.57
C ILE A 49 2.36 2.29 -5.39
N ASP A 50 2.15 1.54 -6.48
CA ASP A 50 3.23 1.13 -7.39
C ASP A 50 3.91 2.35 -8.02
N ALA A 51 3.14 3.36 -8.42
CA ALA A 51 3.69 4.61 -8.95
C ALA A 51 4.50 5.41 -7.91
N LEU A 52 4.09 5.40 -6.64
CA LEU A 52 4.87 5.99 -5.54
C LEU A 52 6.14 5.17 -5.23
N TRP A 53 6.09 3.85 -5.39
CA TRP A 53 7.25 2.98 -5.19
C TRP A 53 8.38 3.31 -6.15
N ASP A 54 8.06 3.53 -7.42
CA ASP A 54 9.04 3.95 -8.42
C ASP A 54 9.73 5.28 -8.02
N LYS A 55 9.02 6.18 -7.33
CA LYS A 55 9.55 7.46 -6.80
C LYS A 55 10.33 7.32 -5.50
N ALA A 56 10.02 6.32 -4.69
CA ALA A 56 10.87 5.99 -3.55
C ALA A 56 12.21 5.42 -4.03
N MET A 57 12.19 4.56 -5.05
CA MET A 57 13.37 3.90 -5.59
C MET A 57 14.33 4.86 -6.32
N ASP A 58 13.83 5.97 -6.87
CA ASP A 58 14.67 7.01 -7.49
C ASP A 58 15.21 8.05 -6.48
N GLY A 59 14.84 7.93 -5.20
CA GLY A 59 15.29 8.79 -4.11
C GLY A 59 14.62 10.18 -4.08
N THR A 60 13.60 10.42 -4.91
CA THR A 60 12.91 11.72 -4.94
C THR A 60 11.79 11.83 -3.92
N PHE A 61 11.28 10.71 -3.44
CA PHE A 61 10.28 10.67 -2.37
C PHE A 61 10.96 10.47 -1.02
N THR A 62 11.12 11.55 -0.24
CA THR A 62 11.80 11.59 1.07
C THR A 62 10.82 11.64 2.26
N GLY A 63 9.51 11.61 2.01
CA GLY A 63 8.47 11.61 3.04
C GLY A 63 8.13 12.98 3.63
N ASP A 64 8.93 14.01 3.37
CA ASP A 64 8.56 15.40 3.70
C ASP A 64 7.40 15.92 2.83
N SER A 65 6.79 17.04 3.21
CA SER A 65 5.59 17.55 2.53
C SER A 65 5.83 17.96 1.07
N VAL A 66 7.03 18.42 0.73
CA VAL A 66 7.38 18.88 -0.62
C VAL A 66 7.62 17.68 -1.53
N SER A 67 8.43 16.73 -1.09
CA SER A 67 8.69 15.48 -1.80
C SER A 67 7.43 14.63 -1.94
N SER A 68 6.58 14.57 -0.91
CA SER A 68 5.28 13.90 -0.96
C SER A 68 4.39 14.49 -2.06
N TYR A 69 4.28 15.82 -2.12
CA TYR A 69 3.45 16.47 -3.14
C TYR A 69 3.98 16.22 -4.55
N GLU A 70 5.30 16.30 -4.76
CA GLU A 70 5.91 16.06 -6.07
C GLU A 70 5.80 14.59 -6.49
N ALA A 71 5.98 13.64 -5.58
CA ALA A 71 5.78 12.21 -5.82
C ALA A 71 4.32 11.93 -6.22
N VAL A 72 3.35 12.49 -5.49
CA VAL A 72 1.91 12.37 -5.80
C VAL A 72 1.58 12.99 -7.15
N LYS A 73 2.16 14.15 -7.49
CA LYS A 73 1.94 14.80 -8.78
C LYS A 73 2.41 13.92 -9.94
N GLN A 74 3.61 13.33 -9.84
CA GLN A 74 4.12 12.43 -10.87
C GLN A 74 3.33 11.11 -10.92
N ALA A 75 2.97 10.55 -9.76
CA ALA A 75 2.12 9.37 -9.69
C ALA A 75 0.73 9.61 -10.30
N THR A 76 0.19 10.82 -10.20
CA THR A 76 -1.09 11.21 -10.84
C THR A 76 -1.03 11.06 -12.36
N GLU A 77 0.09 11.43 -13.00
CA GLU A 77 0.26 11.26 -14.45
C GLU A 77 0.23 9.78 -14.85
N ILE A 78 0.87 8.92 -14.06
CA ILE A 78 0.90 7.47 -14.28
C ILE A 78 -0.49 6.85 -14.08
N VAL A 79 -1.16 7.16 -12.96
CA VAL A 79 -2.50 6.64 -12.68
C VAL A 79 -3.49 7.02 -13.77
N ASN A 80 -3.50 8.30 -14.18
CA ASN A 80 -4.39 8.76 -15.25
C ASN A 80 -4.13 8.03 -16.59
N LEU A 81 -2.85 7.80 -16.92
CA LEU A 81 -2.46 7.07 -18.13
C LEU A 81 -2.91 5.60 -18.09
N VAL A 82 -2.68 4.92 -16.97
CA VAL A 82 -2.94 3.47 -16.80
C VAL A 82 -4.44 3.20 -16.67
N MET A 83 -5.13 3.96 -15.80
CA MET A 83 -6.55 3.80 -15.52
C MET A 83 -7.44 4.42 -16.60
N LYS A 84 -6.87 5.24 -17.49
CA LYS A 84 -7.59 6.00 -18.53
C LYS A 84 -8.62 6.95 -17.93
N GLU A 85 -8.22 7.61 -16.84
CA GLU A 85 -9.02 8.56 -16.07
C GLU A 85 -8.31 9.92 -16.00
N ALA A 86 -9.00 10.92 -15.45
CA ALA A 86 -8.52 12.30 -15.40
C ALA A 86 -8.63 12.87 -13.97
N PHE A 87 -7.96 12.22 -13.02
CA PHE A 87 -7.84 12.74 -11.67
C PHE A 87 -6.99 13.99 -11.62
N SER A 88 -7.38 14.93 -10.75
CA SER A 88 -6.50 16.04 -10.36
C SER A 88 -5.41 15.55 -9.42
N VAL A 89 -4.33 16.33 -9.33
CA VAL A 89 -3.28 16.11 -8.33
C VAL A 89 -3.87 16.18 -6.92
N ASP A 90 -4.78 17.12 -6.65
CA ASP A 90 -5.43 17.24 -5.34
C ASP A 90 -6.28 16.01 -4.97
N ALA A 91 -6.94 15.38 -5.96
CA ALA A 91 -7.70 14.16 -5.73
C ALA A 91 -6.77 13.00 -5.31
N ASN A 92 -5.65 12.83 -6.00
CA ASN A 92 -4.62 11.85 -5.62
C ASN A 92 -3.92 12.20 -4.31
N TYR A 93 -3.74 13.48 -4.00
CA TYR A 93 -3.16 13.92 -2.74
C TYR A 93 -4.07 13.62 -1.55
N ASN A 94 -5.37 13.87 -1.69
CA ASN A 94 -6.37 13.44 -0.70
C ASN A 94 -6.37 11.91 -0.56
N ARG A 95 -6.15 11.17 -1.65
CA ARG A 95 -6.02 9.71 -1.56
C ARG A 95 -4.75 9.30 -0.84
N TYR A 96 -3.61 9.94 -1.11
CA TYR A 96 -2.36 9.73 -0.39
C TYR A 96 -2.53 9.93 1.12
N ILE A 97 -3.17 11.02 1.56
CA ILE A 97 -3.49 11.25 2.99
C ILE A 97 -4.28 10.07 3.56
N LYS A 98 -5.27 9.56 2.83
CA LYS A 98 -6.06 8.41 3.26
C LYS A 98 -5.24 7.11 3.36
N LEU A 99 -4.33 6.87 2.42
CA LEU A 99 -3.43 5.72 2.45
C LEU A 99 -2.43 5.82 3.62
N ARG A 100 -1.94 7.02 3.92
CA ARG A 100 -1.12 7.29 5.10
C ARG A 100 -1.86 7.01 6.40
N GLU A 101 -3.11 7.48 6.52
CA GLU A 101 -3.97 7.17 7.68
C GLU A 101 -4.17 5.67 7.86
N ARG A 102 -4.35 4.92 6.75
CA ARG A 102 -4.46 3.44 6.77
C ARG A 102 -3.20 2.79 7.31
N PHE A 103 -2.04 3.19 6.80
CA PHE A 103 -0.75 2.67 7.24
C PHE A 103 -0.51 2.97 8.72
N GLU A 104 -0.63 4.24 9.12
CA GLU A 104 -0.43 4.67 10.51
C GLU A 104 -1.35 3.94 11.49
N THR A 105 -2.63 3.81 11.14
CA THR A 105 -3.61 3.10 11.97
C THR A 105 -3.27 1.62 12.09
N PHE A 106 -2.97 0.96 10.97
CA PHE A 106 -2.67 -0.47 10.99
C PHE A 106 -1.33 -0.77 11.69
N SER A 107 -0.31 0.06 11.47
CA SER A 107 0.98 -0.02 12.17
C SER A 107 0.81 0.16 13.68
N PHE A 108 -0.03 1.11 14.11
CA PHE A 108 -0.38 1.25 15.52
C PHE A 108 -1.07 -0.01 16.05
N LEU A 109 -2.10 -0.52 15.37
CA LEU A 109 -2.84 -1.72 15.79
C LEU A 109 -1.93 -2.92 16.01
N ILE A 110 -1.03 -3.22 15.06
CA ILE A 110 -0.13 -4.38 15.18
C ILE A 110 1.03 -4.15 16.16
N SER A 111 1.23 -2.92 16.64
CA SER A 111 2.20 -2.60 17.68
C SER A 111 1.65 -2.83 19.10
N CYS A 112 0.33 -2.91 19.25
CA CYS A 112 -0.32 -3.14 20.54
C CYS A 112 -0.13 -4.60 21.01
N PRO A 113 0.32 -4.84 22.26
CA PRO A 113 0.59 -6.19 22.75
C PRO A 113 -0.67 -7.07 22.89
N GLU A 114 -1.85 -6.47 23.00
CA GLU A 114 -3.15 -7.16 23.06
C GLU A 114 -3.65 -7.61 21.68
N VAL A 115 -3.01 -7.16 20.61
CA VAL A 115 -3.41 -7.44 19.22
C VAL A 115 -2.51 -8.52 18.64
N ASN A 116 -3.13 -9.60 18.16
CA ASN A 116 -2.46 -10.62 17.37
C ASN A 116 -2.91 -10.55 15.91
N TRP A 117 -1.97 -10.34 14.99
CA TRP A 117 -2.25 -10.35 13.55
C TRP A 117 -1.99 -11.73 12.95
N ASP A 118 -3.05 -12.45 12.59
CA ASP A 118 -2.95 -13.63 11.74
C ASP A 118 -2.66 -13.18 10.31
N ARG A 119 -1.41 -13.39 9.87
CA ARG A 119 -0.95 -13.02 8.53
C ARG A 119 -1.46 -13.96 7.44
N TRP A 120 -1.84 -15.19 7.79
CA TRP A 120 -2.35 -16.17 6.82
C TRP A 120 -3.78 -15.84 6.43
N GLU A 121 -4.64 -15.60 7.43
CA GLU A 121 -6.03 -15.20 7.19
C GLU A 121 -6.18 -13.70 6.96
N ASN A 122 -5.12 -12.92 7.25
CA ASN A 122 -5.14 -11.46 7.30
C ASN A 122 -6.26 -10.96 8.21
N ILE A 123 -6.23 -11.33 9.49
CA ILE A 123 -7.23 -10.96 10.50
C ILE A 123 -6.52 -10.47 11.76
N LEU A 124 -7.06 -9.42 12.39
CA LEU A 124 -6.64 -8.98 13.72
C LEU A 124 -7.51 -9.65 14.79
N HIS A 125 -6.86 -10.22 15.79
CA HIS A 125 -7.50 -10.72 17.00
C HIS A 125 -7.15 -9.78 18.15
N ALA A 126 -8.17 -9.17 18.74
CA ALA A 126 -8.06 -8.29 19.89
C ALA A 126 -9.33 -8.39 20.76
N PRO A 127 -9.27 -8.07 22.07
CA PRO A 127 -10.46 -7.96 22.92
C PRO A 127 -11.48 -6.94 22.39
N GLU A 128 -12.78 -7.13 22.69
CA GLU A 128 -13.84 -6.20 22.26
C GLU A 128 -13.64 -4.78 22.83
N GLU A 129 -13.26 -4.70 24.11
CA GLU A 129 -12.94 -3.45 24.83
C GLU A 129 -11.79 -2.66 24.20
N PHE A 130 -10.84 -3.32 23.54
CA PHE A 130 -9.74 -2.64 22.85
C PHE A 130 -10.24 -1.79 21.68
N TRP A 131 -11.25 -2.27 20.95
CA TRP A 131 -11.75 -1.57 19.77
C TRP A 131 -12.46 -0.25 20.10
N GLU A 132 -13.15 -0.17 21.24
CA GLU A 132 -13.82 1.06 21.69
C GLU A 132 -12.81 2.20 21.85
N ASP A 133 -11.70 1.96 22.56
CA ASP A 133 -10.63 2.93 22.78
C ASP A 133 -9.95 3.35 21.46
N VAL A 134 -9.72 2.39 20.57
CA VAL A 134 -9.07 2.67 19.29
C VAL A 134 -9.96 3.50 18.36
N TYR A 135 -11.27 3.29 18.37
CA TYR A 135 -12.21 4.04 17.52
C TYR A 135 -12.26 5.54 17.84
N GLU A 136 -11.98 5.92 19.09
CA GLU A 136 -11.88 7.33 19.47
C GLU A 136 -10.65 8.00 18.85
N ARG A 137 -9.56 7.25 18.68
CA ARG A 137 -8.29 7.76 18.15
C ARG A 137 -8.20 7.66 16.63
N PHE A 138 -8.65 6.54 16.07
CA PHE A 138 -8.54 6.22 14.64
C PHE A 138 -9.90 5.77 14.10
N PRO A 139 -10.72 6.69 13.55
CA PRO A 139 -12.03 6.34 13.00
C PRO A 139 -11.99 5.26 11.92
N ILE A 140 -10.88 5.16 11.18
CA ILE A 140 -10.67 4.14 10.15
C ILE A 140 -10.44 2.74 10.73
N ALA A 141 -10.12 2.59 12.02
CA ALA A 141 -9.87 1.30 12.65
C ALA A 141 -11.07 0.35 12.61
N LYS A 142 -12.29 0.86 12.43
CA LYS A 142 -13.50 0.07 12.13
C LYS A 142 -13.36 -0.81 10.89
N ALA A 143 -12.45 -0.45 9.99
CA ALA A 143 -12.09 -1.25 8.83
C ALA A 143 -11.37 -2.55 9.22
N TYR A 144 -10.76 -2.62 10.40
CA TYR A 144 -9.82 -3.66 10.78
C TYR A 144 -10.29 -4.57 11.92
N GLU A 145 -11.48 -4.34 12.48
CA GLU A 145 -12.04 -5.13 13.59
C GLU A 145 -12.09 -6.64 13.30
N HIS A 146 -12.35 -6.99 12.04
CA HIS A 146 -12.50 -8.36 11.58
C HIS A 146 -11.67 -8.67 10.33
N ALA A 147 -10.66 -7.85 10.04
CA ALA A 147 -9.76 -8.02 8.89
C ALA A 147 -8.48 -7.21 9.06
N GLY A 148 -7.41 -7.68 8.43
CA GLY A 148 -6.15 -6.94 8.31
C GLY A 148 -6.19 -5.92 7.17
N GLU A 149 -5.17 -5.07 7.09
CA GLU A 149 -5.01 -4.13 5.99
C GLU A 149 -4.66 -4.88 4.69
N PRO A 150 -5.49 -4.77 3.62
CA PRO A 150 -5.30 -5.53 2.38
C PRO A 150 -3.93 -5.38 1.72
N ASN A 151 -3.33 -4.20 1.80
CA ASN A 151 -2.10 -3.84 1.09
C ASN A 151 -0.97 -3.43 2.05
N PHE A 152 -0.94 -3.95 3.28
CA PHE A 152 -0.05 -3.40 4.32
C PHE A 152 1.43 -3.38 3.92
N THR A 153 1.92 -4.47 3.32
CA THR A 153 3.31 -4.54 2.84
C THR A 153 3.62 -3.49 1.79
N ALA A 154 2.71 -3.24 0.86
CA ALA A 154 2.90 -2.25 -0.20
C ALA A 154 2.77 -0.81 0.33
N LEU A 155 1.92 -0.59 1.34
CA LEU A 155 1.74 0.71 1.98
C LEU A 155 2.98 1.20 2.74
N ARG A 156 3.95 0.33 3.05
CA ARG A 156 5.25 0.73 3.61
C ARG A 156 6.00 1.76 2.75
N VAL A 157 5.66 1.85 1.45
CA VAL A 157 6.20 2.92 0.59
C VAL A 157 5.91 4.32 1.10
N ILE A 158 4.84 4.48 1.87
CA ILE A 158 4.42 5.78 2.42
C ILE A 158 5.28 6.14 3.64
N ASP A 159 5.90 5.15 4.28
CA ASP A 159 6.83 5.33 5.40
C ASP A 159 8.27 5.28 4.88
N VAL A 160 8.71 6.40 4.32
CA VAL A 160 9.98 6.51 3.61
C VAL A 160 11.19 6.22 4.51
N ASP A 161 11.08 6.45 5.83
CA ASP A 161 12.11 6.12 6.80
C ASP A 161 12.42 4.60 6.81
N GLU A 162 11.43 3.76 6.51
CA GLU A 162 11.57 2.30 6.45
C GLU A 162 12.16 1.79 5.12
N ILE A 163 12.09 2.60 4.05
CA ILE A 163 12.61 2.25 2.72
C ILE A 163 14.13 2.43 2.69
N VAL A 164 14.64 3.48 3.35
CA VAL A 164 16.08 3.75 3.44
C VAL A 164 16.81 2.58 4.15
N ASP A 165 16.19 1.96 5.15
CA ASP A 165 16.73 0.81 5.88
C ASP A 165 16.80 -0.48 5.03
N LEU A 166 15.95 -0.62 4.01
CA LEU A 166 16.03 -1.74 3.06
C LEU A 166 17.12 -1.55 2.00
N SER A 167 17.52 -0.28 1.75
CA SER A 167 18.60 0.06 0.83
C SER A 167 19.99 0.03 1.47
N SER A 168 20.08 0.07 2.80
CA SER A 168 21.33 0.03 3.57
C SER A 168 21.79 -1.39 3.91
N GLY A 169 20.96 -2.41 3.68
CA GLY A 169 21.22 -3.82 3.99
C GLY A 169 22.01 -4.62 2.93
N SER A 170 22.65 -3.96 1.96
CA SER A 170 23.46 -4.63 0.92
C SER A 170 24.89 -4.10 0.87
N GLU A 171 25.66 -4.34 1.94
CA GLU A 171 27.14 -4.35 1.92
C GLU A 171 27.68 -5.67 2.44
#